data_AF-A0A453NGM0-F1
#
_entry.id   AF-A0A453NGM0-F1
#
_cell.length_a   1.000
_cell.length_b   1.000
_cell.length_c   1.000
_cell.angle_alpha   90.00
_cell.angle_beta   90.00
_cell.angle_gamma   90.00
#
_symmetry.space_group_name_H-M   'P 1'
#
loop_
_entity.id
_entity.type
_entity.pdbx_description
1 polymer ?
#
loop_
_entity_poly.entity_id
_entity_poly.type
_entity_poly.pdbx_seq_one_letter_code
_entity_poly.pdbx_strand_id
1 'polypeptide(L)'
;YMWSLAIITLPAGMIEITCWMYTSQRQMTRMQRAYLGSVLSQDVGAFDTDLTTANIMAGTTNHMSVIKDAIGEKMGHFISNFSTFLVAVIVAFVCCWEVGMLSLLVVPMLLVVGATYAKTMIGMSMTRTAFVSETTTVVEQTLSHIKTVFSFVGENSAMKSFVKCMDKQYKLSKKEAFIKGLGLGMLQIVTFCSYSLTIYVGAVAVTRRSAKAGETIAAVINILSGAM
;
A
#
# COMPACT_ATOMS: atom_id res chain seq x y z
N TYR A 1 17.56 26.44 18.25
CA TYR A 1 16.20 25.94 17.96
C TYR A 1 16.20 24.73 17.01
N MET A 2 16.85 24.79 15.84
CA MET A 2 16.89 23.62 14.93
C MET A 2 17.64 22.42 15.51
N TRP A 3 18.79 22.64 16.17
CA TRP A 3 19.54 21.58 16.85
C TRP A 3 18.75 20.91 17.99
N SER A 4 17.98 21.68 18.76
CA SER A 4 17.14 21.13 19.84
C SER A 4 15.98 20.29 19.30
N LEU A 5 15.37 20.68 18.17
CA LEU A 5 14.35 19.87 17.51
C LEU A 5 14.93 18.53 17.02
N ALA A 6 16.10 18.55 16.37
CA ALA A 6 16.75 17.34 15.88
C ALA A 6 17.07 16.34 17.01
N ILE A 7 17.55 16.85 18.15
CA ILE A 7 17.86 16.04 19.34
C ILE A 7 16.60 15.39 19.93
N ILE A 8 15.43 16.00 19.78
CA ILE A 8 14.15 15.46 20.29
C ILE A 8 13.50 14.50 19.28
N THR A 9 13.52 14.82 17.98
CA THR A 9 12.85 14.02 16.95
C THR A 9 13.51 12.67 16.71
N LEU A 10 14.84 12.59 16.80
CA LEU A 10 15.58 11.34 16.63
C LEU A 10 15.15 10.25 17.64
N PRO A 11 15.21 10.48 18.96
CA PRO A 11 14.78 9.48 19.92
C PRO A 11 13.28 9.21 19.85
N ALA A 12 12.45 10.23 19.60
CA ALA A 12 11.01 10.05 19.47
C ALA A 12 10.65 9.09 18.32
N GLY A 13 11.23 9.28 17.12
CA GLY A 13 10.99 8.40 15.98
C GLY A 13 11.51 6.98 16.20
N MET A 14 12.67 6.83 16.85
CA MET A 14 13.20 5.51 17.21
C MET A 14 12.28 4.77 18.20
N ILE A 15 11.75 5.47 19.20
CA ILE A 15 10.81 4.91 20.17
C ILE A 15 9.51 4.51 19.47
N GLU A 16 8.96 5.36 18.60
CA GLU A 16 7.75 5.06 17.85
C GLU A 16 7.87 3.77 17.03
N ILE A 17 8.91 3.67 16.20
CA ILE A 17 9.14 2.52 15.32
C ILE A 17 9.40 1.25 16.14
N THR A 18 10.23 1.34 17.20
CA THR A 18 10.55 0.19 18.04
C THR A 18 9.33 -0.30 18.84
N CYS A 19 8.49 0.60 19.35
CA CYS A 19 7.24 0.22 20.02
C CYS A 19 6.27 -0.50 19.08
N TRP A 20 6.07 0.02 17.87
CA TRP A 20 5.21 -0.64 16.86
C TRP A 20 5.76 -1.99 16.40
N MET A 21 7.08 -2.08 16.21
CA MET A 21 7.72 -3.34 15.80
C MET A 21 7.71 -4.39 16.93
N TYR A 22 7.89 -3.97 18.17
CA TYR A 22 7.81 -4.86 19.33
C TYR A 22 6.39 -5.39 19.55
N THR A 23 5.39 -4.50 19.48
CA THR A 23 3.98 -4.89 19.64
C THR A 23 3.51 -5.82 18.53
N SER A 24 3.86 -5.56 17.27
CA SER A 24 3.53 -6.44 16.14
C SER A 24 4.15 -7.83 16.28
N GLN A 25 5.40 -7.92 16.71
CA GLN A 25 6.08 -9.20 16.93
C GLN A 25 5.43 -10.02 18.05
N ARG A 26 5.04 -9.36 19.15
CA ARG A 26 4.33 -10.02 20.26
C ARG A 26 2.95 -10.54 19.83
N GLN A 27 2.19 -9.73 19.08
CA GLN A 27 0.88 -10.14 18.56
C GLN A 27 1.00 -11.29 17.56
N MET A 28 1.96 -11.22 16.62
CA MET A 28 2.23 -12.29 15.66
C MET A 28 2.55 -13.61 16.36
N THR A 29 3.40 -13.58 17.38
CA THR A 29 3.80 -14.80 18.12
C THR A 29 2.60 -15.43 18.85
N ARG A 30 1.71 -14.60 19.41
CA ARG A 30 0.48 -15.06 20.06
C ARG A 30 -0.49 -15.67 19.05
N MET A 31 -0.68 -15.03 17.90
CA MET A 31 -1.50 -15.56 16.81
C MET A 31 -0.94 -16.89 16.29
N GLN A 32 0.39 -16.99 16.13
CA GLN A 32 1.06 -18.22 15.70
C GLN A 32 0.81 -19.37 16.67
N ARG A 33 0.97 -19.13 17.98
CA ARG A 33 0.70 -20.16 19.00
C ARG A 33 -0.77 -20.58 19.03
N ALA A 34 -1.70 -19.62 18.97
CA ALA A 34 -3.13 -19.91 18.98
C ALA A 34 -3.55 -20.71 17.75
N TYR A 35 -3.03 -20.35 16.58
CA TYR A 35 -3.29 -21.06 15.33
C TYR A 35 -2.74 -22.48 15.35
N LEU A 36 -1.47 -22.67 15.74
CA LEU A 36 -0.88 -24.01 15.88
C LEU A 36 -1.65 -24.86 16.89
N GLY A 37 -2.08 -24.29 18.02
CA GLY A 37 -2.95 -24.97 18.98
C GLY A 37 -4.27 -25.42 18.36
N SER A 38 -4.93 -24.55 17.58
CA SER A 38 -6.19 -24.87 16.91
C SER A 38 -6.03 -25.94 15.84
N VAL A 39 -4.96 -25.90 15.04
CA VAL A 39 -4.67 -26.92 14.01
C VAL A 39 -4.41 -28.28 14.65
N LEU A 40 -3.67 -28.33 15.75
CA LEU A 40 -3.37 -29.58 16.46
C LEU A 40 -4.60 -30.20 17.13
N SER A 41 -5.64 -29.41 17.42
CA SER A 41 -6.91 -29.90 17.97
C SER A 41 -7.92 -30.37 16.91
N GLN A 42 -7.57 -30.31 15.62
CA GLN A 42 -8.47 -30.65 14.52
C GLN A 42 -8.44 -32.16 14.23
N ASP A 43 -9.60 -32.75 13.90
CA ASP A 43 -9.73 -34.19 13.65
C ASP A 43 -8.88 -34.68 12.48
N VAL A 44 -8.43 -35.94 12.54
CA VAL A 44 -7.55 -36.57 11.54
C VAL A 44 -8.13 -36.51 10.12
N GLY A 45 -9.47 -36.56 9.98
CA GLY A 45 -10.13 -36.43 8.68
C GLY A 45 -9.94 -35.06 7.99
N ALA A 46 -9.62 -34.00 8.74
CA ALA A 46 -9.29 -32.70 8.16
C ALA A 46 -7.93 -32.71 7.45
N PHE A 47 -6.98 -33.54 7.90
CA PHE A 47 -5.64 -33.65 7.32
C PHE A 47 -5.61 -34.44 6.00
N ASP A 48 -6.60 -35.30 5.75
CA ASP A 48 -6.67 -36.13 4.52
C ASP A 48 -7.28 -35.41 3.31
N THR A 49 -8.02 -34.31 3.50
CA THR A 49 -8.83 -33.71 2.42
C THR A 49 -8.19 -32.49 1.77
N ASP A 50 -7.57 -31.57 2.54
CA ASP A 50 -7.07 -30.29 2.01
C ASP A 50 -5.75 -29.77 2.68
N LEU A 51 -5.19 -30.50 3.65
CA LEU A 51 -4.25 -29.96 4.64
C LEU A 51 -2.94 -30.76 4.70
N THR A 52 -2.09 -30.65 3.68
CA THR A 52 -0.71 -31.14 3.77
C THR A 52 0.04 -30.34 4.84
N THR A 53 0.70 -31.01 5.79
CA THR A 53 1.42 -30.39 6.92
C THR A 53 2.37 -29.26 6.50
N ALA A 54 2.98 -29.38 5.31
CA ALA A 54 3.85 -28.37 4.72
C ALA A 54 3.09 -27.09 4.30
N ASN A 55 1.90 -27.21 3.72
CA ASN A 55 1.07 -26.07 3.29
C ASN A 55 0.52 -25.30 4.48
N ILE A 56 0.19 -25.98 5.58
CA ILE A 56 -0.22 -25.31 6.81
C ILE A 56 0.92 -24.46 7.36
N MET A 57 2.10 -25.06 7.58
CA MET A 57 3.22 -24.32 8.19
C MET A 57 3.71 -23.19 7.28
N ALA A 58 3.83 -23.42 5.97
CA ALA A 58 4.27 -22.42 5.01
C ALA A 58 3.23 -21.30 4.82
N GLY A 59 1.95 -21.65 4.62
CA GLY A 59 0.87 -20.68 4.47
C GLY A 59 0.69 -19.82 5.72
N THR A 60 0.72 -20.44 6.90
CA THR A 60 0.58 -19.75 8.19
C THR A 60 1.70 -18.73 8.40
N THR A 61 2.94 -19.13 8.15
CA THR A 61 4.10 -18.25 8.32
C THR A 61 4.01 -17.06 7.36
N ASN A 62 3.59 -17.28 6.12
CA ASN A 62 3.47 -16.24 5.12
C ASN A 62 2.32 -15.25 5.44
N HIS A 63 1.14 -15.76 5.77
CA HIS A 63 -0.01 -14.93 6.15
C HIS A 63 0.25 -14.14 7.43
N MET A 64 0.90 -14.74 8.43
CA MET A 64 1.26 -14.04 9.68
C MET A 64 2.34 -12.99 9.47
N SER A 65 3.28 -13.20 8.54
CA SER A 65 4.27 -12.19 8.17
C SER A 65 3.60 -10.96 7.55
N VAL A 66 2.62 -11.16 6.66
CA VAL A 66 1.83 -10.05 6.07
C VAL A 66 1.03 -9.30 7.15
N ILE A 67 0.45 -10.01 8.12
CA ILE A 67 -0.27 -9.39 9.24
C ILE A 67 0.70 -8.60 10.14
N LYS A 68 1.88 -9.14 10.45
CA LYS A 68 2.91 -8.45 11.23
C LYS A 68 3.32 -7.16 10.54
N ASP A 69 3.57 -7.21 9.24
CA ASP A 69 3.96 -6.05 8.44
C ASP A 69 2.87 -4.97 8.41
N ALA A 70 1.60 -5.39 8.32
CA ALA A 70 0.45 -4.49 8.39
C ALA A 70 0.30 -3.81 9.76
N ILE A 71 0.47 -4.56 10.86
CA ILE A 71 0.29 -4.05 12.23
C ILE A 71 1.52 -3.25 12.71
N GLY A 72 2.71 -3.61 12.26
CA GLY A 72 3.95 -2.98 12.69
C GLY A 72 4.19 -1.65 11.97
N GLU A 73 4.91 -1.71 10.86
CA GLU A 73 5.42 -0.53 10.18
C GLU A 73 4.29 0.29 9.53
N LYS A 74 3.37 -0.36 8.83
CA LYS A 74 2.32 0.33 8.07
C LYS A 74 1.32 1.08 8.96
N MET A 75 0.90 0.46 10.08
CA MET A 75 -0.02 1.12 11.01
C MET A 75 0.63 2.32 11.72
N GLY A 76 1.90 2.19 12.09
CA GLY A 76 2.67 3.29 12.68
C GLY A 76 2.79 4.48 11.74
N HIS A 77 3.18 4.25 10.49
CA HIS A 77 3.21 5.31 9.49
C HIS A 77 1.84 5.91 9.22
N PHE A 78 0.78 5.10 9.18
CA PHE A 78 -0.58 5.60 8.98
C PHE A 78 -1.01 6.57 10.08
N ILE A 79 -0.80 6.22 11.36
CA ILE A 79 -1.20 7.09 12.47
C ILE A 79 -0.34 8.36 12.53
N SER A 80 0.95 8.25 12.22
CA SER A 80 1.89 9.38 12.19
C SER A 80 1.54 10.37 11.08
N ASN A 81 1.26 9.87 9.88
CA ASN A 81 0.84 10.69 8.74
C ASN A 81 -0.53 11.32 9.00
N PHE A 82 -1.47 10.58 9.60
CA PHE A 82 -2.78 11.12 9.95
C PHE A 82 -2.68 12.24 10.99
N SER A 83 -1.84 12.07 12.01
CA SER A 83 -1.56 13.11 13.02
C SER A 83 -0.93 14.34 12.38
N THR A 84 0.09 14.15 11.54
CA THR A 84 0.78 15.24 10.83
C THR A 84 -0.18 16.02 9.93
N PHE A 85 -1.05 15.31 9.22
CA PHE A 85 -2.10 15.90 8.39
C PHE A 85 -3.06 16.78 9.21
N LEU A 86 -3.55 16.29 10.36
CA LEU A 86 -4.44 17.07 11.23
C LEU A 86 -3.75 18.34 11.76
N VAL A 87 -2.51 18.21 12.22
CA VAL A 87 -1.72 19.36 12.70
C VAL A 87 -1.47 20.35 11.56
N ALA A 88 -1.16 19.88 10.36
CA ALA A 88 -0.96 20.72 9.18
C ALA A 88 -2.19 21.56 8.85
N VAL A 89 -3.38 20.95 8.89
CA VAL A 89 -4.66 21.64 8.67
C VAL A 89 -4.91 22.69 9.76
N ILE A 90 -4.73 22.34 11.04
CA ILE A 90 -4.96 23.27 12.16
C ILE A 90 -4.03 24.49 12.05
N VAL A 91 -2.73 24.27 11.83
CA VAL A 91 -1.75 25.36 11.68
C VAL A 91 -2.05 26.22 10.46
N ALA A 92 -2.49 25.63 9.35
CA ALA A 92 -2.89 26.37 8.17
C ALA A 92 -4.05 27.34 8.46
N PHE A 93 -5.08 26.88 9.19
CA PHE A 93 -6.20 27.73 9.59
C PHE A 93 -5.80 28.86 10.54
N VAL A 94 -4.88 28.60 11.47
CA VAL A 94 -4.41 29.60 12.44
C VAL A 94 -3.56 30.67 11.78
N CYS A 95 -2.66 30.29 10.87
CA CYS A 95 -1.77 31.24 10.21
C CYS A 95 -2.49 32.04 9.11
N CYS A 96 -3.26 31.37 8.24
CA CYS A 96 -3.86 31.99 7.06
C CYS A 96 -5.17 31.30 6.68
N TRP A 97 -6.30 31.92 7.06
CA TRP A 97 -7.63 31.38 6.76
C TRP A 97 -7.87 31.17 5.26
N GLU A 98 -7.39 32.07 4.38
CA GLU A 98 -7.55 31.93 2.92
C GLU A 98 -6.87 30.65 2.37
N VAL A 99 -5.70 30.29 2.92
CA VAL A 99 -4.95 29.09 2.53
C VAL A 99 -5.54 27.83 3.17
N GLY A 100 -6.02 27.93 4.41
CA GLY A 100 -6.73 26.83 5.09
C GLY A 100 -8.05 26.44 4.41
N MET A 101 -8.80 27.40 3.89
CA MET A 101 -10.04 27.13 3.15
C MET A 101 -9.74 26.43 1.80
N LEU A 102 -8.64 26.79 1.15
CA LEU A 102 -8.19 26.12 -0.06
C LEU A 102 -7.73 24.68 0.21
N SER A 103 -6.98 24.43 1.29
CA SER A 103 -6.52 23.08 1.63
C SER A 103 -7.70 22.13 1.91
N LEU A 104 -8.77 22.64 2.52
CA LEU A 104 -10.00 21.89 2.76
C LEU A 104 -10.74 21.50 1.47
N LEU A 105 -10.55 22.24 0.37
CA LEU A 105 -11.07 21.88 -0.97
C LEU A 105 -10.15 20.88 -1.69
N VAL A 106 -8.83 21.02 -1.54
CA VAL A 106 -7.84 20.16 -2.19
C VAL A 106 -7.86 18.73 -1.62
N VAL A 107 -8.00 18.58 -0.31
CA VAL A 107 -8.01 17.27 0.37
C VAL A 107 -9.08 16.31 -0.18
N PRO A 108 -10.38 16.68 -0.25
CA PRO A 108 -11.40 15.80 -0.80
C PRO A 108 -11.19 15.52 -2.29
N MET A 109 -10.69 16.51 -3.06
CA MET A 109 -10.35 16.28 -4.48
C MET A 109 -9.27 15.20 -4.63
N LEU A 110 -8.19 15.27 -3.85
CA LEU A 110 -7.13 14.27 -3.85
C LEU A 110 -7.64 12.91 -3.39
N LEU A 111 -8.52 12.86 -2.39
CA LEU A 111 -9.16 11.61 -1.94
C LEU A 111 -9.99 10.95 -3.04
N VAL A 112 -10.78 11.71 -3.82
CA VAL A 112 -11.57 11.14 -4.92
C VAL A 112 -10.67 10.58 -6.02
N VAL A 113 -9.63 11.32 -6.43
CA VAL A 113 -8.69 10.85 -7.47
C VAL A 113 -7.87 9.65 -6.96
N GLY A 114 -7.41 9.69 -5.71
CA GLY A 114 -6.68 8.59 -5.08
C GLY A 114 -7.55 7.34 -4.91
N ALA A 115 -8.81 7.49 -4.47
CA ALA A 115 -9.73 6.36 -4.29
C ALA A 115 -10.13 5.72 -5.62
N THR A 116 -10.38 6.52 -6.66
CA THR A 116 -10.67 5.99 -8.00
C THR A 116 -9.46 5.24 -8.58
N TYR A 117 -8.26 5.80 -8.46
CA TYR A 117 -7.02 5.13 -8.84
C TYR A 117 -6.82 3.82 -8.06
N ALA A 118 -6.95 3.84 -6.73
CA ALA A 118 -6.81 2.66 -5.89
C ALA A 118 -7.81 1.55 -6.27
N LYS A 119 -9.09 1.89 -6.49
CA LYS A 119 -10.10 0.91 -6.92
C LYS A 119 -9.76 0.28 -8.27
N THR A 120 -9.34 1.08 -9.25
CA THR A 120 -8.95 0.54 -10.57
C THR A 120 -7.73 -0.38 -10.46
N MET A 121 -6.76 -0.03 -9.62
CA MET A 121 -5.57 -0.84 -9.39
C MET A 121 -5.89 -2.16 -8.69
N ILE A 122 -6.78 -2.15 -7.68
CA ILE A 122 -7.24 -3.36 -7.00
C ILE A 122 -7.94 -4.30 -7.98
N GLY A 123 -8.84 -3.78 -8.82
CA GLY A 123 -9.53 -4.55 -9.86
C GLY A 123 -8.58 -5.23 -10.85
N MET A 124 -7.55 -4.50 -11.30
CA MET A 124 -6.52 -5.06 -12.19
C MET A 124 -5.65 -6.12 -11.49
N SER A 125 -5.27 -5.86 -10.24
CA SER A 125 -4.48 -6.80 -9.44
C SER A 125 -5.21 -8.13 -9.25
N MET A 126 -6.51 -8.10 -8.93
CA MET A 126 -7.32 -9.33 -8.81
C MET A 126 -7.37 -10.12 -10.12
N THR A 127 -7.56 -9.42 -11.24
CA THR A 127 -7.57 -10.04 -12.57
C THR A 127 -6.21 -10.67 -12.90
N ARG A 128 -5.12 -9.99 -12.59
CA ARG A 128 -3.75 -10.51 -12.76
C ARG A 128 -3.54 -11.78 -11.94
N THR A 129 -3.93 -11.78 -10.67
CA THR A 129 -3.82 -12.95 -9.78
C THR A 129 -4.62 -14.13 -10.31
N ALA A 130 -5.80 -13.90 -10.90
CA ALA A 130 -6.60 -14.96 -11.52
C ALA A 130 -5.88 -15.62 -12.71
N PHE A 131 -5.28 -14.85 -13.62
CA PHE A 131 -4.51 -15.41 -14.75
C PHE A 131 -3.23 -16.11 -14.32
N VAL A 132 -2.56 -15.60 -13.28
CA VAL A 132 -1.41 -16.28 -12.67
C VAL A 132 -1.84 -17.62 -12.11
N SER A 133 -2.96 -17.67 -11.37
CA SER A 133 -3.51 -18.92 -10.84
C SER A 133 -3.84 -19.92 -11.95
N GLU A 134 -4.52 -19.51 -13.03
CA GLU A 134 -4.83 -20.38 -14.18
C GLU A 134 -3.54 -20.98 -14.78
N THR A 135 -2.50 -20.17 -14.95
CA THR A 135 -1.21 -20.64 -15.46
C THR A 135 -0.56 -21.63 -14.51
N THR A 136 -0.55 -21.33 -13.21
CA THR A 136 0.01 -22.22 -12.18
C THR A 136 -0.70 -23.57 -12.18
N THR A 137 -2.03 -23.59 -12.29
CA THR A 137 -2.80 -24.85 -12.34
C THR A 137 -2.42 -25.71 -13.56
N VAL A 138 -2.23 -25.11 -14.74
CA VAL A 138 -1.79 -25.83 -15.94
C VAL A 138 -0.39 -26.45 -15.75
N VAL A 139 0.51 -25.71 -15.10
CA VAL A 139 1.86 -26.19 -14.78
C VAL A 139 1.80 -27.34 -13.77
N GLU A 140 1.02 -27.18 -12.71
CA GLU A 140 0.83 -28.21 -11.68
C GLU A 140 0.26 -29.52 -12.26
N GLN A 141 -0.76 -29.43 -13.12
CA GLN A 141 -1.33 -30.60 -13.80
C GLN A 141 -0.30 -31.32 -14.67
N THR A 142 0.50 -30.55 -15.42
CA THR A 142 1.54 -31.10 -16.30
C THR A 142 2.65 -31.79 -15.49
N LEU A 143 3.07 -31.19 -14.37
CA LEU A 143 4.11 -31.75 -13.50
C LEU A 143 3.62 -32.98 -12.72
N SER A 144 2.40 -32.93 -12.18
CA SER A 144 1.79 -34.05 -11.46
C SER A 144 1.67 -35.30 -12.34
N HIS A 145 1.35 -35.10 -13.62
CA HIS A 145 1.17 -36.17 -14.60
C HIS A 145 2.33 -36.26 -15.61
N ILE A 146 3.56 -35.91 -15.22
CA ILE A 146 4.70 -35.86 -16.14
C ILE A 146 4.95 -37.20 -16.86
N LYS A 147 4.73 -38.33 -16.18
CA LYS A 147 4.89 -39.67 -16.75
C LYS A 147 3.88 -39.96 -17.88
N THR A 148 2.64 -39.47 -17.76
CA THR A 148 1.63 -39.67 -18.81
C THR A 148 1.90 -38.74 -19.99
N VAL A 149 2.28 -37.49 -19.74
CA VAL A 149 2.67 -36.54 -20.79
C VAL A 149 3.82 -37.10 -21.61
N PHE A 150 4.84 -37.68 -20.96
CA PHE A 150 5.95 -38.34 -21.62
C PHE A 150 5.51 -39.57 -22.44
N SER A 151 4.66 -40.43 -21.87
CA SER A 151 4.19 -41.65 -22.55
C SER A 151 3.38 -41.39 -23.82
N PHE A 152 2.68 -40.25 -23.90
CA PHE A 152 1.91 -39.84 -25.07
C PHE A 152 2.66 -38.85 -25.98
N VAL A 153 3.93 -38.54 -25.70
CA VAL A 153 4.72 -37.52 -26.43
C VAL A 153 3.97 -36.16 -26.48
N GLY A 154 3.33 -35.81 -25.36
CA GLY A 154 2.44 -34.65 -25.25
C GLY A 154 3.11 -33.33 -24.88
N GLU A 155 4.44 -33.30 -24.74
CA GLU A 155 5.22 -32.15 -24.27
C GLU A 155 4.95 -30.87 -25.07
N ASN A 156 4.86 -30.99 -26.39
CA ASN A 156 4.63 -29.86 -27.28
C ASN A 156 3.21 -29.26 -27.11
N SER A 157 2.23 -30.11 -26.77
CA SER A 157 0.86 -29.68 -26.47
C SER A 157 0.77 -28.97 -25.12
N ALA A 158 1.47 -29.49 -24.11
CA ALA A 158 1.56 -28.86 -22.78
C ALA A 158 2.26 -27.49 -22.87
N MET A 159 3.37 -27.40 -23.60
CA MET A 159 4.07 -26.15 -23.87
C MET A 159 3.17 -25.13 -24.58
N LYS A 160 2.42 -25.55 -25.61
CA LYS A 160 1.49 -24.67 -26.32
C LYS A 160 0.39 -24.12 -25.39
N SER A 161 -0.11 -24.94 -24.47
CA SER A 161 -1.12 -24.53 -23.49
C SER A 161 -0.56 -23.52 -22.48
N PHE A 162 0.67 -23.75 -21.99
CA PHE A 162 1.39 -22.80 -21.13
C PHE A 162 1.63 -21.45 -21.82
N VAL A 163 2.17 -21.46 -23.05
CA VAL A 163 2.42 -20.24 -23.84
C VAL A 163 1.13 -19.46 -24.09
N LYS A 164 0.01 -20.16 -24.35
CA LYS A 164 -1.30 -19.52 -24.52
C LYS A 164 -1.79 -18.81 -23.26
N CYS A 165 -1.58 -19.39 -22.08
CA CYS A 165 -1.93 -18.76 -20.80
C CYS A 165 -1.01 -17.55 -20.52
N MET A 166 0.30 -17.70 -20.78
CA MET A 166 1.27 -16.62 -20.63
C MET A 166 1.04 -15.44 -21.56
N ASP A 167 0.65 -15.66 -22.82
CA ASP A 167 0.34 -14.57 -23.76
C ASP A 167 -0.87 -13.73 -23.31
N LYS A 168 -1.91 -14.38 -22.75
CA LYS A 168 -3.04 -13.67 -22.12
C LYS A 168 -2.57 -12.82 -20.93
N GLN A 169 -1.78 -13.40 -20.04
CA GLN A 169 -1.24 -12.68 -18.87
C GLN A 169 -0.33 -11.51 -19.30
N TYR A 170 0.48 -11.68 -20.34
CA TYR A 170 1.36 -10.65 -20.88
C TYR A 170 0.58 -9.47 -21.43
N LYS A 171 -0.47 -9.73 -22.24
CA LYS A 171 -1.34 -8.69 -22.79
C LYS A 171 -2.06 -7.90 -21.70
N LEU A 172 -2.54 -8.57 -20.65
CA LEU A 172 -3.15 -7.90 -19.50
C LEU A 172 -2.13 -7.06 -18.73
N SER A 173 -0.96 -7.64 -18.41
CA SER A 173 0.10 -6.96 -17.66
C SER A 173 0.60 -5.71 -18.39
N LYS A 174 0.66 -5.74 -19.73
CA LYS A 174 1.00 -4.57 -20.55
C LYS A 174 -0.04 -3.45 -20.41
N LYS A 175 -1.33 -3.78 -20.43
CA LYS A 175 -2.41 -2.80 -20.21
C LYS A 175 -2.38 -2.25 -18.80
N GLU A 176 -2.18 -3.11 -17.80
CA GLU A 176 -2.07 -2.72 -16.40
C GLU A 176 -0.88 -1.77 -16.18
N ALA A 177 0.29 -2.08 -16.73
CA ALA A 177 1.47 -1.22 -16.63
C ALA A 177 1.22 0.16 -17.25
N PHE A 178 0.55 0.22 -18.41
CA PHE A 178 0.18 1.48 -19.05
C PHE A 178 -0.79 2.30 -18.18
N ILE A 179 -1.82 1.67 -17.62
CA ILE A 179 -2.80 2.35 -16.78
C ILE A 179 -2.19 2.81 -15.46
N LYS A 180 -1.30 2.02 -14.86
CA LYS A 180 -0.51 2.43 -13.69
C LYS A 180 0.38 3.63 -13.99
N GLY A 181 1.13 3.57 -15.09
CA GLY A 181 2.01 4.67 -15.50
C GLY A 181 1.23 5.96 -15.74
N LEU A 182 0.12 5.87 -16.49
CA LEU A 182 -0.75 7.01 -16.75
C LEU A 182 -1.42 7.53 -15.47
N GLY A 183 -1.89 6.63 -14.59
CA GLY A 183 -2.54 7.01 -13.34
C GLY A 183 -1.60 7.72 -12.36
N LEU A 184 -0.38 7.20 -12.19
CA LEU A 184 0.64 7.85 -11.36
C LEU A 184 1.07 9.21 -11.95
N GLY A 185 1.23 9.30 -13.28
CA GLY A 185 1.53 10.56 -13.94
C GLY A 185 0.45 11.62 -13.74
N MET A 186 -0.82 11.23 -13.90
CA MET A 186 -1.95 12.14 -13.70
C MET A 186 -2.07 12.61 -12.24
N LEU A 187 -1.86 11.71 -11.26
CA LEU A 187 -1.80 12.06 -9.84
C LEU A 187 -0.71 13.10 -9.57
N GLN A 188 0.49 12.88 -10.11
CA GLN A 188 1.62 13.78 -9.91
C GLN A 188 1.37 15.18 -10.50
N ILE A 189 0.76 15.26 -11.68
CA ILE A 189 0.39 16.54 -12.31
C ILE A 189 -0.62 17.30 -11.43
N VAL A 190 -1.66 16.62 -10.93
CA VAL A 190 -2.68 17.23 -10.06
C VAL A 190 -2.03 17.78 -8.77
N THR A 191 -1.12 17.03 -8.16
CA THR A 191 -0.39 17.48 -6.96
C THR A 191 0.43 18.73 -7.24
N PHE A 192 1.18 18.78 -8.34
CA PHE A 192 1.96 19.98 -8.69
C PHE A 192 1.08 21.19 -9.03
N CYS A 193 -0.05 20.99 -9.71
CA CYS A 193 -1.03 22.05 -9.94
C CYS A 193 -1.60 22.59 -8.62
N SER A 194 -1.92 21.71 -7.68
CA SER A 194 -2.39 22.09 -6.35
C SER A 194 -1.35 22.91 -5.56
N TYR A 195 -0.08 22.50 -5.60
CA TYR A 195 1.01 23.24 -4.96
C TYR A 195 1.20 24.62 -5.58
N SER A 196 1.16 24.72 -6.91
CA SER A 196 1.24 25.99 -7.62
C SER A 196 0.10 26.94 -7.22
N LEU A 197 -1.13 26.42 -7.13
CA LEU A 197 -2.30 27.20 -6.74
C LEU A 197 -2.23 27.66 -5.28
N THR A 198 -1.76 26.79 -4.38
CA THR A 198 -1.55 27.11 -2.96
C THR A 198 -0.52 28.23 -2.78
N ILE A 199 0.59 28.18 -3.53
CA ILE A 199 1.61 29.23 -3.51
C ILE A 199 1.06 30.54 -4.09
N TYR A 200 0.31 30.49 -5.19
CA TYR A 200 -0.29 31.67 -5.82
C TYR A 200 -1.27 32.39 -4.88
N VAL A 201 -2.19 31.64 -4.27
CA VAL A 201 -3.15 32.20 -3.29
C VAL A 201 -2.41 32.75 -2.07
N GLY A 202 -1.40 32.04 -1.57
CA GLY A 202 -0.54 32.54 -0.49
C GLY A 202 0.14 33.86 -0.86
N ALA A 203 0.68 34.00 -2.07
CA ALA A 203 1.33 35.23 -2.52
C ALA A 203 0.34 36.41 -2.65
N VAL A 204 -0.89 36.15 -3.13
CA VAL A 204 -1.94 37.17 -3.21
C VAL A 204 -2.36 37.64 -1.81
N ALA A 205 -2.46 36.72 -0.84
CA ALA A 205 -2.81 37.02 0.55
C ALA A 205 -1.77 37.94 1.22
N VAL A 206 -0.47 37.70 0.95
CA VAL A 206 0.63 38.59 1.40
C VAL A 206 0.53 39.97 0.76
N THR A 207 0.27 40.03 -0.54
CA THR A 207 0.23 41.28 -1.30
C THR A 207 -0.91 42.20 -0.84
N ARG A 208 -2.04 41.62 -0.43
CA ARG A 208 -3.19 42.35 0.13
C ARG A 208 -2.98 42.83 1.57
N ARG A 209 -1.80 42.60 2.17
CA ARG A 209 -1.46 42.88 3.59
C ARG A 209 -2.40 42.19 4.60
N SER A 210 -3.14 41.17 4.20
CA SER A 210 -4.05 40.42 5.08
C SER A 210 -3.31 39.47 6.03
N ALA A 211 -2.07 39.08 5.70
CA ALA A 211 -1.26 38.16 6.50
C ALA A 211 0.24 38.50 6.44
N LYS A 212 0.97 38.12 7.49
CA LYS A 212 2.43 38.34 7.58
C LYS A 212 3.15 37.31 6.71
N ALA A 213 4.09 37.77 5.87
CA ALA A 213 4.79 36.93 4.89
C ALA A 213 5.40 35.63 5.50
N GLY A 214 5.94 35.72 6.72
CA GLY A 214 6.50 34.55 7.42
C GLY A 214 5.46 33.49 7.80
N GLU A 215 4.25 33.91 8.20
CA GLU A 215 3.17 32.99 8.62
C GLU A 215 2.52 32.32 7.40
N THR A 216 2.34 33.05 6.30
CA THR A 216 1.91 32.48 5.01
C THR A 216 2.87 31.44 4.47
N ILE A 217 4.18 31.72 4.51
CA ILE A 217 5.20 30.78 4.00
C ILE A 217 5.25 29.53 4.90
N ALA A 218 5.18 29.71 6.22
CA ALA A 218 5.10 28.59 7.15
C ALA A 218 3.85 27.73 6.92
N ALA A 219 2.69 28.33 6.70
CA ALA A 219 1.45 27.62 6.40
C ALA A 219 1.54 26.82 5.09
N VAL A 220 2.07 27.42 4.02
CA VAL A 220 2.24 26.76 2.72
C VAL A 220 3.20 25.57 2.83
N ILE A 221 4.35 25.75 3.48
CA ILE A 221 5.33 24.68 3.69
C ILE A 221 4.71 23.55 4.51
N ASN A 222 3.97 23.87 5.57
CA ASN A 222 3.36 22.87 6.44
C ASN A 222 2.28 22.05 5.73
N ILE A 223 1.47 22.66 4.88
CA ILE A 223 0.50 21.93 4.03
C ILE A 223 1.23 21.03 3.03
N LEU A 224 2.31 21.50 2.42
CA LEU A 224 3.10 20.69 1.48
C LEU A 224 3.72 19.48 2.18
N SER A 225 4.28 19.69 3.37
CA SER A 225 4.90 18.62 4.17
C SER A 225 3.86 17.66 4.75
N GLY A 226 2.69 18.14 5.16
CA GLY A 226 1.61 17.29 5.67
C GLY A 226 0.84 16.54 4.58
N ALA A 227 1.06 16.86 3.30
CA ALA A 227 0.50 16.15 2.15
C ALA A 227 1.41 15.03 1.61
N MET A 228 2.68 14.99 2.01
CA MET A 228 3.62 13.88 1.73
C MET A 228 3.55 12.81 2.81
#